data_AF-A0A7K9YS72-F1
#
_entry.id   AF-A0A7K9YS72-F1
#
_cell.length_a   1.000
_cell.length_b   1.000
_cell.length_c   1.000
_cell.angle_alpha   90.00
_cell.angle_beta   90.00
_cell.angle_gamma   90.00
#
_symmetry.space_group_name_H-M   'P 1'
#
loop_
_entity.id
_entity.type
_entity.pdbx_description
1 polymer ?
#
loop_
_entity_poly.entity_id
_entity_poly.type
_entity_poly.pdbx_seq_one_letter_code
_entity_poly.pdbx_strand_id
1 'polypeptide(L)'
;FQQAICGEEKRERMKYLFLIFFMNLLPQYAGKSLSRDGNYPKAFEDIRNEIAGYYDIAKAIIDLAVYGKAQNRSYDRLAVFADTIGPRLSGSKNLDAAIRYMYSALLKDGLENVHLEPVKVPHWERGEEFAMMLEPRNHSIAVLGLGSSVATPPEGITAEVIVVASFDELHRRAQEAKGKIVVYNQPFISYGETVQYRSLGAVEAAKVGAVASLIRSVASFSIASPHTGWQNYQSGVPQIPTACISVEDAEMMSRMSSRGTKIVVFLKMGARTYPDSISFNTVAEIVGSKYPEQV
;
A
#
# COMPACT_ATOMS: atom_id res chain seq x y z
N PHE A 1 -34.79 -37.32 10.93
CA PHE A 1 -33.54 -37.36 10.14
C PHE A 1 -33.79 -37.42 8.63
N GLN A 2 -34.72 -38.24 8.12
CA GLN A 2 -35.01 -38.29 6.67
C GLN A 2 -35.78 -37.07 6.11
N GLN A 3 -36.54 -36.36 6.94
CA GLN A 3 -37.25 -35.12 6.54
C GLN A 3 -36.36 -33.86 6.50
N ALA A 4 -35.23 -33.84 7.22
CA ALA A 4 -34.30 -32.70 7.22
C ALA A 4 -33.44 -32.68 5.94
N ILE A 5 -33.00 -33.85 5.49
CA ILE A 5 -32.17 -34.02 4.28
C ILE A 5 -32.95 -33.65 3.01
N CYS A 6 -34.25 -33.97 2.95
CA CYS A 6 -35.12 -33.60 1.82
C CYS A 6 -35.40 -32.08 1.73
N GLY A 7 -35.33 -31.37 2.88
CA GLY A 7 -35.50 -29.92 2.93
C GLY A 7 -34.27 -29.13 2.47
N GLU A 8 -33.06 -29.63 2.75
CA GLU A 8 -31.80 -29.03 2.30
C GLU A 8 -31.58 -29.20 0.80
N GLU A 9 -31.90 -30.38 0.24
CA GLU A 9 -31.71 -30.68 -1.18
C GLU A 9 -32.67 -29.88 -2.08
N LYS A 10 -33.92 -29.65 -1.61
CA LYS A 10 -34.86 -28.73 -2.27
C LYS A 10 -34.41 -27.27 -2.18
N ARG A 11 -33.83 -26.85 -1.05
CA ARG A 11 -33.34 -25.48 -0.86
C ARG A 11 -32.11 -25.18 -1.73
N GLU A 12 -31.21 -26.14 -1.90
CA GLU A 12 -30.05 -26.01 -2.81
C GLU A 12 -30.47 -26.05 -4.29
N ARG A 13 -31.36 -26.96 -4.71
CA ARG A 13 -31.90 -26.94 -6.09
C ARG A 13 -32.62 -25.64 -6.43
N MET A 14 -33.34 -25.05 -5.47
CA MET A 14 -34.05 -23.79 -5.66
C MET A 14 -33.10 -22.59 -5.71
N LYS A 15 -31.95 -22.63 -5.00
CA LYS A 15 -30.86 -21.64 -5.15
C LYS A 15 -30.18 -21.74 -6.52
N TYR A 16 -29.91 -22.94 -7.02
CA TYR A 16 -29.33 -23.15 -8.36
C TYR A 16 -30.29 -22.70 -9.48
N LEU A 17 -31.59 -22.99 -9.35
CA LEU A 17 -32.61 -22.50 -10.27
C LEU A 17 -32.76 -20.97 -10.23
N PHE A 18 -32.64 -20.34 -9.04
CA PHE A 18 -32.60 -18.88 -8.92
C PHE A 18 -31.33 -18.27 -9.51
N LEU A 19 -30.18 -18.93 -9.38
CA LEU A 19 -28.90 -18.48 -9.95
C LEU A 19 -28.92 -18.53 -11.49
N ILE A 20 -29.50 -19.59 -12.06
CA ILE A 20 -29.67 -19.75 -13.51
C ILE A 20 -30.71 -18.76 -14.07
N PHE A 21 -31.75 -18.43 -13.31
CA PHE A 21 -32.76 -17.45 -13.72
C PHE A 21 -32.24 -16.00 -13.63
N PHE A 22 -31.40 -15.67 -12.65
CA PHE A 22 -30.78 -14.34 -12.55
C PHE A 22 -29.64 -14.11 -13.55
N MET A 23 -28.91 -15.15 -13.98
CA MET A 23 -27.95 -15.01 -15.08
C MET A 23 -28.60 -14.76 -16.45
N ASN A 24 -29.88 -15.12 -16.63
CA ASN A 24 -30.63 -14.86 -17.86
C ASN A 24 -31.45 -13.55 -17.83
N LEU A 25 -31.44 -12.82 -16.72
CA LEU A 25 -32.17 -11.55 -16.52
C LEU A 25 -31.25 -10.35 -16.22
N LEU A 26 -29.94 -10.55 -16.15
CA LEU A 26 -29.01 -9.45 -16.33
C LEU A 26 -29.21 -8.91 -17.75
N PRO A 27 -29.38 -7.59 -17.94
CA PRO A 27 -29.25 -7.03 -19.27
C PRO A 27 -27.89 -7.50 -19.76
N GLN A 28 -27.86 -8.15 -20.92
CA GLN A 28 -26.64 -8.18 -21.70
C GLN A 28 -26.30 -6.71 -21.89
N TYR A 29 -25.45 -6.17 -21.03
CA TYR A 29 -24.72 -4.95 -21.31
C TYR A 29 -23.84 -5.34 -22.50
N ALA A 30 -24.43 -5.23 -23.69
CA ALA A 30 -23.70 -4.97 -24.90
C ALA A 30 -22.91 -3.71 -24.57
N GLY A 31 -21.64 -3.90 -24.17
CA GLY A 31 -20.71 -2.80 -24.02
C GLY A 31 -20.84 -1.97 -25.28
N LYS A 32 -21.15 -0.68 -25.12
CA LYS A 32 -21.17 0.25 -26.25
C LYS A 32 -19.84 0.06 -26.99
N SER A 33 -19.93 -0.25 -28.29
CA SER A 33 -18.72 -0.32 -29.09
C SER A 33 -18.03 1.05 -29.00
N LEU A 34 -16.74 1.03 -28.71
CA LEU A 34 -15.87 2.17 -29.01
C LEU A 34 -15.70 2.19 -30.53
N SER A 35 -16.77 2.55 -31.24
CA SER A 35 -16.74 2.81 -32.67
C SER A 35 -16.32 4.25 -32.86
N ARG A 36 -15.03 4.45 -33.10
CA ARG A 36 -14.58 5.58 -33.89
C ARG A 36 -13.43 5.13 -34.78
N ASP A 37 -13.80 4.26 -35.72
CA ASP A 37 -13.33 4.24 -37.11
C ASP A 37 -14.14 3.15 -37.83
N GLY A 38 -14.42 3.33 -39.12
CA GLY A 38 -15.38 2.55 -39.91
C GLY A 38 -14.99 1.09 -40.20
N ASN A 39 -14.59 0.33 -39.19
CA ASN A 39 -14.29 -1.09 -39.28
C ASN A 39 -15.22 -1.88 -38.34
N TYR A 40 -15.86 -2.91 -38.87
CA TYR A 40 -16.77 -3.81 -38.15
C TYR A 40 -16.13 -4.30 -36.83
N PRO A 41 -16.89 -4.44 -35.72
CA PRO A 41 -16.35 -5.03 -34.51
C PRO A 41 -15.90 -6.46 -34.81
N LYS A 42 -14.61 -6.77 -34.61
CA LYS A 42 -14.06 -8.12 -34.78
C LYS A 42 -14.95 -9.11 -34.04
N ALA A 43 -15.38 -10.17 -34.73
CA ALA A 43 -16.17 -11.20 -34.08
C ALA A 43 -15.32 -11.87 -32.99
N PHE A 44 -15.97 -12.40 -31.94
CA PHE A 44 -15.26 -13.13 -30.88
C PHE A 44 -14.35 -14.25 -31.42
N GLU A 45 -14.76 -14.87 -32.52
CA GLU A 45 -13.98 -15.90 -33.22
C GLU A 45 -12.72 -15.32 -33.90
N ASP A 46 -12.80 -14.11 -34.47
CA ASP A 46 -11.66 -13.43 -35.10
C ASP A 46 -10.60 -13.08 -34.04
N ILE A 47 -11.03 -12.60 -32.88
CA ILE A 47 -10.15 -12.31 -31.74
C ILE A 47 -9.48 -13.60 -31.24
N ARG A 48 -10.26 -14.70 -31.14
CA ARG A 48 -9.71 -16.00 -30.71
C ARG A 48 -8.63 -16.50 -31.69
N ASN A 49 -8.90 -16.40 -32.99
CA ASN A 49 -7.97 -16.84 -34.03
C ASN A 49 -6.71 -15.96 -34.07
N GLU A 50 -6.86 -14.64 -33.89
CA GLU A 50 -5.73 -13.71 -33.77
C GLU A 50 -4.86 -14.06 -32.56
N ILE A 51 -5.45 -14.26 -31.38
CA ILE A 51 -4.70 -14.66 -30.17
C ILE A 51 -3.99 -16.00 -30.38
N ALA A 52 -4.67 -16.99 -30.96
CA ALA A 52 -4.07 -18.29 -31.27
C ALA A 52 -2.89 -18.18 -32.24
N GLY A 53 -2.94 -17.23 -33.18
CA GLY A 53 -1.86 -16.94 -34.12
C GLY A 53 -0.55 -16.47 -33.46
N TYR A 54 -0.61 -15.95 -32.22
CA TYR A 54 0.58 -15.55 -31.47
C TYR A 54 1.16 -16.65 -30.58
N TYR A 55 0.57 -17.86 -30.55
CA TYR A 55 0.95 -18.93 -29.63
C TYR A 55 2.45 -19.26 -29.71
N ASP A 56 2.99 -19.49 -30.91
CA ASP A 56 4.40 -19.89 -31.07
C ASP A 56 5.37 -18.76 -30.66
N ILE A 57 5.01 -17.50 -30.93
CA ILE A 57 5.80 -16.34 -30.53
C ILE A 57 5.79 -16.17 -29.01
N ALA A 58 4.60 -16.24 -28.39
CA ALA A 58 4.47 -16.16 -26.93
C ALA A 58 5.26 -17.28 -26.25
N LYS A 59 5.17 -18.51 -26.78
CA LYS A 59 5.95 -19.66 -26.32
C LYS A 59 7.45 -19.40 -26.47
N ALA A 60 7.90 -18.85 -27.60
CA ALA A 60 9.31 -18.53 -27.81
C ALA A 60 9.83 -17.47 -26.81
N ILE A 61 9.02 -16.46 -26.47
CA ILE A 61 9.36 -15.45 -25.45
C ILE A 61 9.50 -16.10 -24.07
N ILE A 62 8.55 -16.96 -23.69
CA ILE A 62 8.59 -17.71 -22.43
C ILE A 62 9.83 -18.61 -22.39
N ASP A 63 10.06 -19.39 -23.44
CA ASP A 63 11.21 -20.30 -23.53
C ASP A 63 12.53 -19.53 -23.45
N LEU A 64 12.65 -18.37 -24.11
CA LEU A 64 13.81 -17.49 -24.02
C LEU A 64 14.08 -17.02 -22.57
N ALA A 65 13.03 -16.63 -21.86
CA ALA A 65 13.10 -16.07 -20.51
C ALA A 65 13.30 -17.14 -19.42
N VAL A 66 12.73 -18.33 -19.59
CA VAL A 66 12.73 -19.38 -18.57
C VAL A 66 13.87 -20.40 -18.78
N TYR A 67 14.14 -20.78 -20.03
CA TYR A 67 15.09 -21.85 -20.37
C TYR A 67 16.23 -21.41 -21.29
N GLY A 68 16.10 -20.26 -21.95
CA GLY A 68 17.05 -19.76 -22.92
C GLY A 68 18.10 -18.83 -22.32
N LYS A 69 18.80 -18.12 -23.22
CA LYS A 69 19.89 -17.18 -22.88
C LYS A 69 19.47 -15.95 -22.05
N ALA A 70 18.19 -15.76 -21.78
CA ALA A 70 17.70 -14.68 -20.91
C ALA A 70 17.28 -15.17 -19.52
N GLN A 71 17.46 -16.47 -19.22
CA GLN A 71 17.25 -17.03 -17.89
C GLN A 71 18.00 -16.22 -16.83
N ASN A 72 17.35 -15.99 -15.68
CA ASN A 72 17.81 -15.21 -14.53
C ASN A 72 18.10 -13.72 -14.77
N ARG A 73 18.07 -13.22 -16.02
CA ARG A 73 18.41 -11.82 -16.33
C ARG A 73 17.63 -10.80 -15.49
N SER A 74 16.34 -11.00 -15.29
CA SER A 74 15.51 -10.09 -14.50
C SER A 74 15.89 -10.09 -13.02
N TYR A 75 16.22 -11.27 -12.47
CA TYR A 75 16.68 -11.40 -11.08
C TYR A 75 18.03 -10.71 -10.89
N ASP A 76 19.00 -11.00 -11.76
CA ASP A 76 20.35 -10.43 -11.66
C ASP A 76 20.34 -8.90 -11.80
N ARG A 77 19.52 -8.37 -12.73
CA ARG A 77 19.34 -6.92 -12.90
C ARG A 77 18.68 -6.29 -11.68
N LEU A 78 17.65 -6.92 -11.13
CA LEU A 78 16.99 -6.43 -9.92
C LEU A 78 17.95 -6.45 -8.72
N ALA A 79 18.76 -7.51 -8.58
CA ALA A 79 19.77 -7.63 -7.53
C ALA A 79 20.78 -6.48 -7.62
N VAL A 80 21.40 -6.27 -8.79
CA VAL A 80 22.33 -5.15 -8.99
C VAL A 80 21.65 -3.80 -8.72
N PHE A 81 20.43 -3.60 -9.22
CA PHE A 81 19.69 -2.36 -9.01
C PHE A 81 19.37 -2.09 -7.54
N ALA A 82 18.94 -3.13 -6.80
CA ALA A 82 18.63 -3.03 -5.39
C ALA A 82 19.90 -2.81 -4.54
N ASP A 83 20.94 -3.59 -4.77
CA ASP A 83 22.17 -3.58 -3.97
C ASP A 83 22.99 -2.31 -4.16
N THR A 84 23.00 -1.75 -5.37
CA THR A 84 23.83 -0.57 -5.69
C THR A 84 23.14 0.76 -5.44
N ILE A 85 21.80 0.80 -5.45
CA ILE A 85 21.03 2.04 -5.32
C ILE A 85 20.28 2.13 -3.98
N GLY A 86 19.76 1.00 -3.49
CA GLY A 86 19.06 0.95 -2.21
C GLY A 86 17.69 1.66 -2.22
N PRO A 87 17.26 2.20 -1.06
CA PRO A 87 15.93 2.82 -0.90
C PRO A 87 15.82 4.12 -1.69
N ARG A 88 14.71 4.30 -2.40
CA ARG A 88 14.54 5.31 -3.46
C ARG A 88 13.21 6.05 -3.32
N LEU A 89 13.01 6.66 -2.14
CA LEU A 89 11.83 7.47 -1.85
C LEU A 89 11.77 8.73 -2.74
N SER A 90 10.57 9.23 -3.02
CA SER A 90 10.36 10.51 -3.70
C SER A 90 11.18 11.65 -3.09
N GLY A 91 11.82 12.45 -3.94
CA GLY A 91 12.71 13.55 -3.54
C GLY A 91 14.11 13.12 -3.04
N SER A 92 14.41 11.82 -2.96
CA SER A 92 15.72 11.35 -2.50
C SER A 92 16.76 11.30 -3.62
N LYS A 93 18.04 11.51 -3.26
CA LYS A 93 19.19 11.34 -4.17
C LYS A 93 19.27 9.94 -4.79
N ASN A 94 18.79 8.93 -4.08
CA ASN A 94 18.77 7.55 -4.56
C ASN A 94 17.70 7.34 -5.64
N LEU A 95 16.57 8.06 -5.58
CA LEU A 95 15.61 8.05 -6.69
C LEU A 95 16.23 8.67 -7.95
N ASP A 96 16.98 9.76 -7.84
CA ASP A 96 17.69 10.35 -8.98
C ASP A 96 18.75 9.41 -9.55
N ALA A 97 19.47 8.68 -8.70
CA ALA A 97 20.40 7.64 -9.12
C ALA A 97 19.67 6.48 -9.83
N ALA A 98 18.52 6.06 -9.31
CA ALA A 98 17.67 5.02 -9.90
C ALA A 98 17.17 5.39 -11.29
N ILE A 99 16.69 6.63 -11.47
CA ILE A 99 16.24 7.16 -12.76
C ILE A 99 17.38 7.15 -13.77
N ARG A 100 18.56 7.67 -13.40
CA ARG A 100 19.74 7.67 -14.28
C ARG A 100 20.18 6.26 -14.65
N TYR A 101 20.20 5.34 -13.68
CA TYR A 101 20.51 3.95 -13.93
C TYR A 101 19.56 3.33 -14.96
N MET A 102 18.25 3.49 -14.75
CA MET A 102 17.24 2.92 -15.65
C MET A 102 17.31 3.53 -17.04
N TYR A 103 17.47 4.85 -17.15
CA TYR A 103 17.66 5.54 -18.43
C TYR A 103 18.85 4.97 -19.21
N SER A 104 20.01 4.83 -18.55
CA SER A 104 21.20 4.23 -19.17
C SER A 104 21.01 2.75 -19.52
N ALA A 105 20.31 1.97 -18.69
CA ALA A 105 20.04 0.56 -18.95
C ALA A 105 19.16 0.37 -20.19
N LEU A 106 18.12 1.18 -20.34
CA LEU A 106 17.19 1.13 -21.48
C LEU A 106 17.88 1.53 -22.79
N LEU A 107 18.74 2.56 -22.77
CA LEU A 107 19.59 2.92 -23.91
C LEU A 107 20.55 1.79 -24.31
N LYS A 108 21.19 1.15 -23.32
CA LYS A 108 22.13 0.05 -23.57
C LYS A 108 21.44 -1.19 -24.13
N ASP A 109 20.20 -1.42 -23.75
CA ASP A 109 19.36 -2.50 -24.29
C ASP A 109 18.88 -2.22 -25.72
N GLY A 110 19.13 -1.02 -26.26
CA GLY A 110 18.79 -0.65 -27.63
C GLY A 110 17.30 -0.37 -27.83
N LEU A 111 16.58 0.03 -26.77
CA LEU A 111 15.19 0.45 -26.89
C LEU A 111 15.08 1.81 -27.59
N GLU A 112 13.90 2.06 -28.15
CA GLU A 112 13.60 3.26 -28.91
C GLU A 112 12.99 4.34 -28.02
N ASN A 113 13.03 5.59 -28.48
CA ASN A 113 12.42 6.75 -27.83
C ASN A 113 12.69 6.83 -26.30
N VAL A 114 13.91 6.50 -25.86
CA VAL A 114 14.26 6.54 -24.43
C VAL A 114 14.38 7.99 -23.98
N HIS A 115 13.49 8.44 -23.10
CA HIS A 115 13.45 9.81 -22.61
C HIS A 115 12.96 9.91 -21.16
N LEU A 116 13.12 11.10 -20.59
CA LEU A 116 12.67 11.44 -19.24
C LEU A 116 11.55 12.46 -19.32
N GLU A 117 10.46 12.22 -18.61
CA GLU A 117 9.33 13.15 -18.51
C GLU A 117 9.30 13.76 -17.10
N PRO A 118 9.34 15.11 -16.96
CA PRO A 118 9.40 15.75 -15.66
C PRO A 118 8.07 15.60 -14.89
N VAL A 119 8.17 15.25 -13.61
CA VAL A 119 7.04 15.17 -12.68
C VAL A 119 7.40 15.85 -11.36
N LYS A 120 6.46 16.58 -10.77
CA LYS A 120 6.62 17.10 -9.40
C LYS A 120 6.25 16.03 -8.39
N VAL A 121 7.12 15.78 -7.42
CA VAL A 121 6.92 14.78 -6.37
C VAL A 121 7.12 15.39 -4.99
N PRO A 122 6.42 14.88 -3.96
CA PRO A 122 6.67 15.29 -2.58
C PRO A 122 8.11 15.00 -2.15
N HIS A 123 8.67 15.87 -1.31
CA HIS A 123 9.98 15.67 -0.68
C HIS A 123 9.81 15.63 0.84
N TRP A 124 9.79 14.41 1.37
CA TRP A 124 9.70 14.15 2.80
C TRP A 124 10.89 13.32 3.26
N GLU A 125 11.53 13.76 4.33
CA GLU A 125 12.64 13.06 4.98
C GLU A 125 12.24 12.65 6.39
N ARG A 126 12.44 11.37 6.72
CA ARG A 126 12.00 10.77 7.98
C ARG A 126 12.69 11.34 9.22
N GLY A 127 13.98 11.68 9.11
CA GLY A 127 14.80 12.07 10.25
C GLY A 127 15.02 10.93 11.26
N GLU A 128 15.53 11.27 12.44
CA GLU A 128 15.68 10.34 13.55
C GLU A 128 14.35 10.14 14.29
N GLU A 129 14.10 8.91 14.73
CA GLU A 129 12.85 8.53 15.38
C GLU A 129 13.14 7.64 16.59
N PHE A 130 12.42 7.87 17.68
CA PHE A 130 12.57 7.10 18.91
C PHE A 130 11.26 7.09 19.70
N ALA A 131 10.92 5.93 20.26
CA ALA A 131 9.80 5.77 21.17
C ALA A 131 10.21 4.90 22.37
N MET A 132 9.80 5.34 23.56
CA MET A 132 10.07 4.67 24.83
C MET A 132 8.83 4.68 25.70
N MET A 133 8.40 3.50 26.15
CA MET A 133 7.46 3.40 27.25
C MET A 133 8.20 3.74 28.55
N LEU A 134 7.64 4.66 29.34
CA LEU A 134 8.16 5.09 30.64
C LEU A 134 7.41 4.43 31.80
N GLU A 135 6.09 4.27 31.65
CA GLU A 135 5.24 3.55 32.60
C GLU A 135 4.52 2.39 31.88
N PRO A 136 4.34 1.22 32.52
CA PRO A 136 4.71 0.90 33.90
C PRO A 136 6.19 0.50 34.09
N ARG A 137 6.94 0.38 32.98
CA ARG A 137 8.36 0.06 32.97
C ARG A 137 9.01 0.67 31.75
N ASN A 138 10.33 0.84 31.81
CA ASN A 138 11.11 1.19 30.62
C ASN A 138 11.05 0.05 29.59
N HIS A 139 10.66 0.40 28.36
CA HIS A 139 10.63 -0.50 27.21
C HIS A 139 10.82 0.29 25.93
N SER A 140 11.86 -0.03 25.16
CA SER A 140 12.05 0.58 23.84
C SER A 140 11.03 0.01 22.88
N ILE A 141 10.31 0.89 22.19
CA ILE A 141 9.26 0.53 21.24
C ILE A 141 9.87 0.59 19.84
N ALA A 142 9.72 -0.49 19.07
CA ALA A 142 10.13 -0.49 17.67
C ALA A 142 9.17 0.41 16.88
N VAL A 143 9.66 1.55 16.42
CA VAL A 143 8.87 2.61 15.77
C VAL A 143 9.42 2.95 14.40
N LEU A 144 8.53 3.29 13.47
CA LEU A 144 8.88 3.79 12.15
C LEU A 144 7.81 4.75 11.66
N GLY A 145 8.16 6.01 11.42
CA GLY A 145 7.22 7.05 11.01
C GLY A 145 6.43 6.70 9.75
N LEU A 146 5.26 7.30 9.60
CA LEU A 146 4.54 7.21 8.34
C LEU A 146 5.01 8.30 7.39
N GLY A 147 5.11 7.97 6.11
CA GLY A 147 5.48 8.94 5.08
C GLY A 147 4.44 10.07 5.06
N SER A 148 4.94 11.31 5.02
CA SER A 148 4.21 12.58 5.22
C SER A 148 3.93 12.99 6.67
N SER A 149 4.24 12.16 7.69
CA SER A 149 4.05 12.56 9.10
C SER A 149 4.84 13.82 9.44
N VAL A 150 4.24 14.71 10.24
CA VAL A 150 4.96 15.82 10.87
C VAL A 150 5.92 15.32 11.95
N ALA A 151 6.93 16.12 12.24
CA ALA A 151 7.80 15.92 13.41
C ALA A 151 7.05 16.16 14.72
N THR A 152 7.58 15.59 15.80
CA THR A 152 7.24 16.04 17.15
C THR A 152 7.84 17.43 17.42
N PRO A 153 7.38 18.17 18.44
CA PRO A 153 8.14 19.28 19.01
C PRO A 153 9.59 18.88 19.35
N PRO A 154 10.55 19.83 19.42
CA PRO A 154 11.96 19.52 19.71
C PRO A 154 12.20 18.70 20.99
N GLU A 155 11.40 18.96 22.02
CA GLU A 155 11.39 18.27 23.31
C GLU A 155 10.76 16.87 23.25
N GLY A 156 10.09 16.51 22.15
CA GLY A 156 9.31 15.29 22.01
C GLY A 156 7.91 15.40 22.62
N ILE A 157 7.17 14.29 22.64
CA ILE A 157 5.84 14.20 23.25
C ILE A 157 5.90 13.11 24.31
N THR A 158 5.62 13.46 25.57
CA THR A 158 5.35 12.48 26.64
C THR A 158 3.87 12.53 26.98
N ALA A 159 3.15 11.44 26.78
CA ALA A 159 1.72 11.38 27.08
C ALA A 159 1.26 9.97 27.46
N GLU A 160 0.13 9.91 28.15
CA GLU A 160 -0.54 8.64 28.43
C GLU A 160 -1.06 8.03 27.11
N VAL A 161 -1.09 6.70 27.05
CA VAL A 161 -1.58 5.95 25.90
C VAL A 161 -3.03 5.52 26.12
N ILE A 162 -3.85 5.68 25.09
CA ILE A 162 -5.12 4.96 24.94
C ILE A 162 -4.97 3.92 23.83
N VAL A 163 -5.26 2.66 24.15
CA VAL A 163 -5.28 1.58 23.16
C VAL A 163 -6.72 1.36 22.71
N VAL A 164 -6.92 1.34 21.40
CA VAL A 164 -8.21 1.05 20.75
C VAL A 164 -8.01 0.06 19.61
N ALA A 165 -9.00 -0.79 19.36
CA ALA A 165 -8.98 -1.73 18.25
C ALA A 165 -9.53 -1.10 16.96
N SER A 166 -10.39 -0.09 17.04
CA SER A 166 -11.06 0.49 15.85
C SER A 166 -11.28 1.99 15.93
N PHE A 167 -11.58 2.61 14.77
CA PHE A 167 -12.04 4.00 14.72
C PHE A 167 -13.37 4.18 15.48
N ASP A 168 -14.29 3.22 15.37
CA ASP A 168 -15.56 3.27 16.13
C ASP A 168 -15.34 3.22 17.65
N GLU A 169 -14.38 2.43 18.11
CA GLU A 169 -13.99 2.44 19.52
C GLU A 169 -13.38 3.79 19.92
N LEU A 170 -12.47 4.34 19.11
CA LEU A 170 -11.89 5.66 19.35
C LEU A 170 -12.96 6.74 19.50
N HIS A 171 -13.94 6.77 18.60
CA HIS A 171 -15.02 7.75 18.63
C HIS A 171 -15.91 7.58 19.87
N ARG A 172 -16.25 6.35 20.26
CA ARG A 172 -17.00 6.10 21.50
C ARG A 172 -16.23 6.54 22.74
N ARG A 173 -14.90 6.47 22.71
CA ARG A 173 -13.99 6.82 23.81
C ARG A 173 -13.32 8.18 23.61
N ALA A 174 -13.90 9.06 22.79
CA ALA A 174 -13.26 10.31 22.38
C ALA A 174 -12.82 11.20 23.55
N GLN A 175 -13.60 11.26 24.63
CA GLN A 175 -13.24 12.05 25.82
C GLN A 175 -11.99 11.51 26.52
N GLU A 176 -11.78 10.18 26.52
CA GLU A 176 -10.59 9.55 27.11
C GLU A 176 -9.34 9.79 26.27
N ALA A 177 -9.47 10.03 24.97
CA ALA A 177 -8.36 10.17 24.03
C ALA A 177 -7.72 11.57 24.01
N LYS A 178 -8.41 12.58 24.56
CA LYS A 178 -7.91 13.97 24.61
C LYS A 178 -6.57 14.05 25.33
N GLY A 179 -5.57 14.64 24.67
CA GLY A 179 -4.22 14.79 25.23
C GLY A 179 -3.39 13.51 25.27
N LYS A 180 -3.90 12.38 24.75
CA LYS A 180 -3.23 11.08 24.79
C LYS A 180 -2.59 10.71 23.46
N ILE A 181 -1.70 9.72 23.49
CA ILE A 181 -1.23 9.01 22.29
C ILE A 181 -2.21 7.88 22.02
N VAL A 182 -2.79 7.85 20.83
CA VAL A 182 -3.69 6.76 20.43
C VAL A 182 -2.88 5.62 19.83
N VAL A 183 -2.97 4.43 20.40
CA VAL A 183 -2.45 3.20 19.80
C VAL A 183 -3.60 2.43 19.15
N TYR A 184 -3.56 2.30 17.83
CA TYR A 184 -4.50 1.45 17.10
C TYR A 184 -3.98 0.02 17.03
N ASN A 185 -4.56 -0.88 17.82
CA ASN A 185 -4.27 -2.31 17.80
C ASN A 185 -5.30 -3.08 16.94
N GLN A 186 -5.57 -2.60 15.73
CA GLN A 186 -6.43 -3.32 14.78
C GLN A 186 -5.71 -4.59 14.28
N PRO A 187 -6.30 -5.78 14.43
CA PRO A 187 -5.76 -7.00 13.83
C PRO A 187 -5.70 -6.92 12.31
N PHE A 188 -4.70 -7.56 11.72
CA PHE A 188 -4.63 -7.70 10.27
C PHE A 188 -5.69 -8.66 9.76
N ILE A 189 -6.53 -8.20 8.83
CA ILE A 189 -7.54 -9.03 8.15
C ILE A 189 -7.13 -9.22 6.70
N SER A 190 -6.97 -8.12 5.99
CA SER A 190 -6.38 -8.04 4.66
C SER A 190 -5.69 -6.70 4.51
N TYR A 191 -4.77 -6.57 3.55
CA TYR A 191 -4.12 -5.28 3.31
C TYR A 191 -5.13 -4.20 2.96
N GLY A 192 -6.06 -4.48 2.03
CA GLY A 192 -7.07 -3.52 1.58
C GLY A 192 -7.98 -3.02 2.70
N GLU A 193 -8.30 -3.87 3.67
CA GLU A 193 -9.15 -3.50 4.80
C GLU A 193 -8.36 -2.79 5.91
N THR A 194 -7.20 -3.32 6.31
CA THR A 194 -6.46 -2.82 7.48
C THR A 194 -5.67 -1.54 7.19
N VAL A 195 -5.30 -1.28 5.92
CA VAL A 195 -4.48 -0.12 5.54
C VAL A 195 -5.08 1.23 5.91
N GLN A 196 -6.40 1.32 6.08
CA GLN A 196 -7.09 2.55 6.48
C GLN A 196 -6.54 3.15 7.79
N TYR A 197 -6.10 2.31 8.74
CA TYR A 197 -5.50 2.76 10.00
C TYR A 197 -4.16 3.46 9.79
N ARG A 198 -3.35 2.98 8.83
CA ARG A 198 -2.13 3.66 8.40
C ARG A 198 -2.47 4.97 7.69
N SER A 199 -3.45 4.94 6.79
CA SER A 199 -3.76 6.08 5.93
C SER A 199 -4.45 7.24 6.65
N LEU A 200 -5.29 6.95 7.64
CA LEU A 200 -6.19 7.92 8.28
C LEU A 200 -6.05 7.99 9.81
N GLY A 201 -5.24 7.12 10.44
CA GLY A 201 -5.18 7.03 11.90
C GLY A 201 -4.77 8.34 12.59
N ALA A 202 -3.90 9.14 11.96
CA ALA A 202 -3.54 10.46 12.47
C ALA A 202 -4.73 11.44 12.47
N VAL A 203 -5.52 11.44 11.40
CA VAL A 203 -6.70 12.29 11.25
C VAL A 203 -7.77 11.91 12.26
N GLU A 204 -8.10 10.62 12.38
CA GLU A 204 -9.13 10.15 13.31
C GLU A 204 -8.73 10.40 14.78
N ALA A 205 -7.44 10.23 15.11
CA ALA A 205 -6.91 10.55 16.44
C ALA A 205 -6.94 12.07 16.72
N ALA A 206 -6.55 12.89 15.75
CA ALA A 206 -6.55 14.35 15.90
C ALA A 206 -7.96 14.93 16.08
N LYS A 207 -8.97 14.37 15.39
CA LYS A 207 -10.39 14.78 15.53
C LYS A 207 -10.90 14.67 16.97
N VAL A 208 -10.39 13.72 17.74
CA VAL A 208 -10.77 13.53 19.16
C VAL A 208 -9.80 14.19 20.15
N GLY A 209 -8.82 14.96 19.66
CA GLY A 209 -7.89 15.72 20.49
C GLY A 209 -6.68 14.93 20.98
N ALA A 210 -6.33 13.81 20.35
CA ALA A 210 -5.08 13.11 20.61
C ALA A 210 -3.87 13.94 20.17
N VAL A 211 -2.71 13.70 20.77
CA VAL A 211 -1.46 14.45 20.48
C VAL A 211 -0.51 13.70 19.54
N ALA A 212 -0.68 12.38 19.40
CA ALA A 212 -0.02 11.56 18.39
C ALA A 212 -0.79 10.25 18.16
N SER A 213 -0.43 9.52 17.11
CA SER A 213 -0.97 8.18 16.87
C SER A 213 0.14 7.16 16.57
N LEU A 214 -0.03 5.95 17.08
CA LEU A 214 0.83 4.81 16.83
C LEU A 214 -0.03 3.67 16.25
N ILE A 215 0.34 3.20 15.06
CA ILE A 215 -0.44 2.19 14.33
C ILE A 215 0.26 0.84 14.48
N ARG A 216 -0.44 -0.20 14.92
CA ARG A 216 0.04 -1.58 14.75
C ARG A 216 0.39 -1.80 13.27
N SER A 217 1.59 -2.29 12.97
CA SER A 217 2.00 -2.64 11.61
C SER A 217 0.90 -3.37 10.85
N VAL A 218 0.61 -2.90 9.64
CA VAL A 218 -0.34 -3.54 8.71
C VAL A 218 0.35 -4.78 8.11
N ALA A 219 0.37 -5.86 8.89
CA ALA A 219 1.11 -7.07 8.59
C ALA A 219 0.41 -8.31 9.16
N SER A 220 0.41 -9.40 8.39
CA SER A 220 -0.05 -10.71 8.84
C SER A 220 0.95 -11.41 9.77
N PHE A 221 2.21 -10.99 9.75
CA PHE A 221 3.31 -11.55 10.53
C PHE A 221 4.27 -10.42 10.97
N SER A 222 4.90 -10.58 12.13
CA SER A 222 5.86 -9.61 12.68
C SER A 222 7.00 -10.32 13.38
N ILE A 223 8.18 -9.69 13.31
CA ILE A 223 9.41 -10.04 14.05
C ILE A 223 9.99 -8.78 14.68
N ALA A 224 9.14 -8.04 15.40
CA ALA A 224 9.43 -6.68 15.87
C ALA A 224 9.78 -5.68 14.75
N SER A 225 9.23 -5.87 13.54
CA SER A 225 9.50 -5.01 12.37
C SER A 225 8.33 -4.05 12.13
N PRO A 226 8.50 -2.74 12.38
CA PRO A 226 7.47 -1.75 12.08
C PRO A 226 7.36 -1.52 10.56
N HIS A 227 6.13 -1.45 10.03
CA HIS A 227 5.88 -1.27 8.59
C HIS A 227 5.44 0.16 8.29
N THR A 228 6.29 0.92 7.61
CA THR A 228 5.95 2.28 7.16
C THR A 228 4.91 2.26 6.01
N GLY A 229 4.62 3.43 5.49
CA GLY A 229 3.81 3.65 4.30
C GLY A 229 3.27 5.07 4.32
N TRP A 230 2.59 5.45 3.24
CA TRP A 230 1.99 6.76 3.13
C TRP A 230 0.77 6.92 4.05
N GLN A 231 0.66 8.09 4.67
CA GLN A 231 -0.53 8.55 5.39
C GLN A 231 -1.01 9.89 4.82
N ASN A 232 -2.28 10.23 5.05
CA ASN A 232 -2.87 11.47 4.59
C ASN A 232 -3.40 12.30 5.77
N TYR A 233 -3.01 13.58 5.81
CA TYR A 233 -3.70 14.57 6.63
C TYR A 233 -4.97 15.08 5.94
N GLN A 234 -5.87 15.66 6.72
CA GLN A 234 -7.12 16.25 6.25
C GLN A 234 -7.11 17.76 6.53
N SER A 235 -7.54 18.56 5.55
CA SER A 235 -7.72 20.01 5.74
C SER A 235 -8.69 20.30 6.88
N GLY A 236 -8.34 21.28 7.73
CA GLY A 236 -9.13 21.66 8.90
C GLY A 236 -8.96 20.74 10.11
N VAL A 237 -8.16 19.67 10.03
CA VAL A 237 -7.82 18.80 11.16
C VAL A 237 -6.35 19.06 11.57
N PRO A 238 -6.04 19.24 12.87
CA PRO A 238 -4.67 19.39 13.33
C PRO A 238 -3.78 18.22 12.87
N GLN A 239 -2.60 18.54 12.35
CA GLN A 239 -1.62 17.52 12.00
C GLN A 239 -0.89 17.08 13.27
N ILE A 240 -0.95 15.78 13.57
CA ILE A 240 -0.26 15.17 14.71
C ILE A 240 0.79 14.16 14.22
N PRO A 241 1.90 13.96 14.96
CA PRO A 241 2.88 12.93 14.64
C PRO A 241 2.25 11.54 14.59
N THR A 242 2.67 10.73 13.62
CA THR A 242 2.14 9.38 13.43
C THR A 242 3.20 8.39 12.93
N ALA A 243 3.23 7.23 13.55
CA ALA A 243 4.19 6.18 13.23
C ALA A 243 3.56 4.80 13.33
N CYS A 244 4.14 3.82 12.64
CA CYS A 244 3.86 2.42 12.93
C CYS A 244 4.74 1.91 14.06
N ILE A 245 4.18 1.02 14.86
CA ILE A 245 4.88 0.23 15.86
C ILE A 245 4.76 -1.26 15.54
N SER A 246 5.66 -2.08 16.08
CA SER A 246 5.58 -3.53 15.94
C SER A 246 4.25 -4.09 16.43
N VAL A 247 3.86 -5.26 15.89
CA VAL A 247 2.66 -5.97 16.36
C VAL A 247 2.80 -6.32 17.85
N GLU A 248 3.99 -6.72 18.25
CA GLU A 248 4.33 -7.15 19.60
C GLU A 248 4.18 -6.02 20.62
N ASP A 249 4.63 -4.82 20.27
CA ASP A 249 4.49 -3.63 21.13
C ASP A 249 3.03 -3.19 21.25
N ALA A 250 2.28 -3.19 20.14
CA ALA A 250 0.86 -2.85 20.15
C ALA A 250 0.04 -3.84 20.99
N GLU A 251 0.28 -5.14 20.83
CA GLU A 251 -0.40 -6.18 21.60
C GLU A 251 0.03 -6.19 23.07
N MET A 252 1.31 -5.91 23.36
CA MET A 252 1.78 -5.73 24.74
C MET A 252 1.03 -4.60 25.43
N MET A 253 0.94 -3.43 24.80
CA MET A 253 0.20 -2.28 25.34
C MET A 253 -1.28 -2.60 25.48
N SER A 254 -1.87 -3.31 24.51
CA SER A 254 -3.26 -3.76 24.60
C SER A 254 -3.49 -4.64 25.83
N ARG A 255 -2.65 -5.65 26.07
CA ARG A 255 -2.75 -6.51 27.27
C ARG A 255 -2.58 -5.72 28.57
N MET A 256 -1.67 -4.75 28.62
CA MET A 256 -1.48 -3.87 29.78
C MET A 256 -2.72 -3.00 30.03
N SER A 257 -3.22 -2.35 28.99
CA SER A 257 -4.40 -1.49 29.05
C SER A 257 -5.66 -2.25 29.47
N SER A 258 -5.87 -3.47 28.97
CA SER A 258 -7.00 -4.34 29.39
C SER A 258 -6.97 -4.72 30.88
N ARG A 259 -5.81 -4.64 31.54
CA ARG A 259 -5.68 -4.83 33.00
C ARG A 259 -5.83 -3.54 33.80
N GLY A 260 -6.13 -2.41 33.14
CA GLY A 260 -6.15 -1.09 33.78
C GLY A 260 -4.75 -0.56 34.13
N THR A 261 -3.69 -1.13 33.56
CA THR A 261 -2.34 -0.62 33.77
C THR A 261 -2.16 0.67 32.97
N LYS A 262 -1.78 1.76 33.65
CA LYS A 262 -1.43 3.03 33.01
C LYS A 262 -0.17 2.84 32.16
N ILE A 263 -0.19 3.40 30.96
CA ILE A 263 0.92 3.37 30.02
C ILE A 263 1.26 4.81 29.65
N VAL A 264 2.53 5.18 29.78
CA VAL A 264 3.04 6.49 29.37
C VAL A 264 4.17 6.28 28.37
N VAL A 265 4.10 6.97 27.24
CA VAL A 265 5.09 6.87 26.16
C VAL A 265 5.71 8.23 25.89
N PHE A 266 7.02 8.24 25.74
CA PHE A 266 7.78 9.30 25.10
C PHE A 266 7.97 8.98 23.62
N LEU A 267 7.59 9.90 22.73
CA LEU A 267 7.75 9.81 21.28
C LEU A 267 8.56 11.02 20.79
N LYS A 268 9.55 10.77 19.95
CA LYS A 268 10.32 11.79 19.24
C LYS A 268 10.46 11.42 17.78
N MET A 269 10.10 12.33 16.88
CA MET A 269 10.19 12.17 15.44
C MET A 269 10.77 13.42 14.80
N GLY A 270 11.82 13.27 14.01
CA GLY A 270 12.57 14.36 13.39
C GLY A 270 12.20 14.66 11.93
N ALA A 271 11.03 14.23 11.47
CA ALA A 271 10.64 14.29 10.07
C ALA A 271 10.58 15.73 9.52
N ARG A 272 10.96 15.90 8.26
CA ARG A 272 11.00 17.20 7.56
C ARG A 272 10.28 17.09 6.23
N THR A 273 9.46 18.09 5.95
CA THR A 273 8.82 18.26 4.63
C THR A 273 9.45 19.46 3.95
N TYR A 274 9.95 19.27 2.74
CA TYR A 274 10.48 20.31 1.89
C TYR A 274 9.48 20.64 0.77
N PRO A 275 9.67 21.74 0.02
CA PRO A 275 8.91 21.96 -1.20
C PRO A 275 9.02 20.77 -2.15
N ASP A 276 7.99 20.56 -2.96
CA ASP A 276 7.99 19.53 -3.99
C ASP A 276 9.25 19.62 -4.86
N SER A 277 9.84 18.45 -5.14
CA SER A 277 11.02 18.33 -5.98
C SER A 277 10.64 17.89 -7.39
N ILE A 278 11.47 18.25 -8.37
CA ILE A 278 11.37 17.70 -9.71
C ILE A 278 11.96 16.29 -9.70
N SER A 279 11.21 15.34 -10.24
CA SER A 279 11.63 13.99 -10.54
C SER A 279 11.23 13.66 -11.98
N PHE A 280 11.41 12.41 -12.40
CA PHE A 280 11.16 12.03 -13.79
C PHE A 280 10.54 10.63 -13.88
N ASN A 281 9.53 10.50 -14.76
CA ASN A 281 9.23 9.19 -15.33
C ASN A 281 10.32 8.84 -16.33
N THR A 282 10.63 7.54 -16.46
CA THR A 282 11.53 7.03 -17.49
C THR A 282 10.70 6.23 -18.49
N VAL A 283 10.72 6.67 -19.75
CA VAL A 283 9.92 6.08 -20.83
C VAL A 283 10.87 5.51 -21.88
N ALA A 284 10.52 4.36 -22.42
CA ALA A 284 11.20 3.70 -23.53
C ALA A 284 10.19 2.86 -24.32
N GLU A 285 10.46 2.64 -25.60
CA GLU A 285 9.52 2.03 -26.53
C GLU A 285 10.16 0.86 -27.30
N ILE A 286 9.29 -0.05 -27.74
CA ILE A 286 9.55 -0.99 -28.83
C ILE A 286 8.52 -0.63 -29.90
N VAL A 287 8.93 0.05 -30.97
CA VAL A 287 7.97 0.65 -31.89
C VAL A 287 7.32 -0.43 -32.75
N GLY A 288 5.98 -0.45 -32.76
CA GLY A 288 5.21 -1.41 -33.53
C GLY A 288 5.41 -1.22 -35.04
N SER A 289 5.53 -2.31 -35.79
CA SER A 289 5.72 -2.23 -37.25
C SER A 289 4.42 -2.01 -38.04
N LYS A 290 3.26 -2.35 -37.47
CA LYS A 290 1.96 -2.28 -38.15
C LYS A 290 1.10 -1.08 -37.73
N TYR A 291 1.09 -0.75 -36.44
CA TYR A 291 0.33 0.36 -35.86
C TYR A 291 1.23 1.11 -34.84
N PRO A 292 2.30 1.80 -35.29
CA PRO A 292 3.27 2.47 -34.42
C PRO A 292 2.68 3.56 -33.52
N GLU A 293 1.51 4.09 -33.86
CA GLU A 293 0.81 5.16 -33.13
C GLU A 293 -0.07 4.66 -31.97
N GLN A 294 -0.22 3.35 -31.80
CA GLN A 294 -1.03 2.76 -30.73
C GLN A 294 -0.14 2.42 -29.52
N VAL A 295 -0.59 2.85 -28.34
CA VAL A 295 0.04 2.59 -27.03
C VAL A 295 -0.81 1.63 -26.22
#